data_AF-A0A0E3S169-F1
#
_entry.id   AF-A0A0E3S169-F1
#
_cell.length_a   1.000
_cell.length_b   1.000
_cell.length_c   1.000
_cell.angle_alpha   90.00
_cell.angle_beta   90.00
_cell.angle_gamma   90.00
#
_symmetry.space_group_name_H-M   'P 1'
#
loop_
_entity.id
_entity.type
_entity.pdbx_description
1 polymer ?
#
loop_
_entity_poly.entity_id
_entity_poly.type
_entity_poly.pdbx_seq_one_letter_code
_entity_poly.pdbx_strand_id
1 'polypeptide(L)'
;MTLTLDIKGDFTPQEVSEVIFEALDLNERVAKFKIKKYSGICENFEKKYGINSGLFMERFEAGKIGDEDGFFDWYAAKRGLDIWNKRLEIIRAIDI
;
A
#
# COMPACT_ATOMS: atom_id res chain seq x y z
N MET A 1 -18.54 -9.56 10.90
CA MET A 1 -17.43 -10.54 10.96
C MET A 1 -16.66 -10.22 12.23
N THR A 2 -16.32 -11.22 13.04
CA THR A 2 -15.68 -11.00 14.35
C THR A 2 -14.28 -11.59 14.31
N LEU A 3 -13.28 -10.76 14.58
CA LEU A 3 -11.90 -11.20 14.80
C LEU A 3 -11.69 -11.36 16.31
N THR A 4 -11.24 -12.53 16.74
CA THR A 4 -10.96 -12.82 18.17
C THR A 4 -9.46 -12.80 18.42
N LEU A 5 -9.03 -12.12 19.47
CA LEU A 5 -7.63 -12.05 19.90
C LEU A 5 -7.46 -12.79 21.23
N ASP A 6 -6.51 -13.74 21.27
CA ASP A 6 -6.09 -14.43 22.50
C ASP A 6 -5.01 -13.59 23.20
N ILE A 7 -5.38 -12.90 24.28
CA ILE A 7 -4.46 -12.06 25.07
C ILE A 7 -3.78 -12.96 26.10
N LYS A 8 -2.46 -13.16 25.95
CA LYS A 8 -1.65 -13.87 26.95
C LYS A 8 -1.11 -12.89 27.98
N GLY A 9 -1.31 -13.19 29.26
CA GLY A 9 -0.85 -12.37 30.39
C GLY A 9 -1.98 -11.57 31.04
N ASP A 10 -1.64 -10.84 32.10
CA ASP A 10 -2.59 -10.08 32.93
C ASP A 10 -2.77 -8.65 32.41
N PHE A 11 -3.15 -8.51 31.13
CA PHE A 11 -3.45 -7.21 30.51
C PHE A 11 -4.96 -6.99 30.43
N THR A 12 -5.38 -5.77 30.68
CA THR A 12 -6.78 -5.39 30.51
C THR A 12 -7.11 -5.22 29.01
N PRO A 13 -8.38 -5.45 28.60
CA PRO A 13 -8.80 -5.18 27.24
C PRO A 13 -8.54 -3.74 26.78
N GLN A 14 -8.55 -2.78 27.72
CA GLN A 14 -8.29 -1.38 27.43
C GLN A 14 -6.83 -1.14 27.05
N GLU A 15 -5.87 -1.64 27.85
CA GLU A 15 -4.43 -1.51 27.54
C GLU A 15 -4.10 -2.12 26.18
N VAL A 16 -4.68 -3.29 25.88
CA VAL A 16 -4.49 -3.94 24.58
C VAL A 16 -5.10 -3.10 23.45
N SER A 17 -6.28 -2.52 23.65
CA SER A 17 -6.94 -1.69 22.65
C SER A 17 -6.16 -0.41 22.35
N GLU A 18 -5.63 0.26 23.38
CA GLU A 18 -4.79 1.45 23.23
C GLU A 18 -3.53 1.16 22.40
N VAL A 19 -2.82 0.06 22.71
CA VAL A 19 -1.63 -0.35 21.94
C VAL A 19 -1.97 -0.69 20.48
N ILE A 20 -3.09 -1.39 20.24
CA ILE A 20 -3.53 -1.72 18.88
C ILE A 20 -3.89 -0.43 18.13
N PHE A 21 -4.60 0.50 18.77
CA PHE A 21 -4.97 1.78 18.16
C PHE A 21 -3.73 2.59 17.76
N GLU A 22 -2.76 2.73 18.66
CA GLU A 22 -1.50 3.42 18.35
C GLU A 22 -0.73 2.76 17.19
N ALA A 23 -0.71 1.43 17.16
CA ALA A 23 -0.09 0.69 16.06
C ALA A 23 -0.83 0.92 14.73
N LEU A 24 -2.16 0.93 14.73
CA LEU A 24 -2.98 1.19 13.54
C LEU A 24 -2.78 2.62 13.03
N ASP A 25 -2.80 3.61 13.91
CA ASP A 25 -2.57 5.02 13.58
C ASP A 25 -1.17 5.25 12.98
N LEU A 26 -0.13 4.66 13.56
CA LEU A 26 1.22 4.67 12.98
C LEU A 26 1.24 4.02 11.58
N ASN A 27 0.60 2.86 11.43
CA ASN A 27 0.53 2.16 10.15
C ASN A 27 -0.26 2.95 9.10
N GLU A 28 -1.31 3.68 9.49
CA GLU A 28 -2.08 4.53 8.58
C GLU A 28 -1.20 5.66 8.03
N ARG A 29 -0.41 6.31 8.90
CA ARG A 29 0.57 7.33 8.49
C ARG A 29 1.62 6.78 7.52
N VAL A 30 2.17 5.61 7.83
CA VAL A 30 3.15 4.94 6.94
C VAL A 30 2.53 4.61 5.59
N ALA A 31 1.30 4.07 5.57
CA ALA A 31 0.59 3.76 4.35
C ALA A 31 0.37 5.02 3.49
N LYS A 32 -0.15 6.10 4.07
CA LYS A 32 -0.34 7.40 3.39
C LYS A 32 0.97 7.93 2.80
N PHE A 33 2.07 7.87 3.55
CA PHE A 33 3.38 8.29 3.07
C PHE A 33 3.86 7.45 1.87
N LYS A 34 3.75 6.12 1.97
CA LYS A 34 4.14 5.19 0.90
C LYS A 34 3.29 5.38 -0.36
N ILE A 35 1.97 5.51 -0.21
CA ILE A 35 1.04 5.80 -1.31
C ILE A 35 1.47 7.09 -2.02
N LYS A 36 1.71 8.18 -1.28
CA LYS A 36 2.15 9.45 -1.86
C LYS A 36 3.46 9.31 -2.63
N LYS A 37 4.44 8.60 -2.06
CA LYS A 37 5.73 8.35 -2.72
C LYS A 37 5.57 7.57 -4.02
N TYR A 38 4.83 6.46 -3.99
CA TYR A 38 4.66 5.60 -5.16
C TYR A 38 3.77 6.24 -6.24
N SER A 39 2.73 6.99 -5.84
CA SER A 39 1.92 7.80 -6.77
C SER A 39 2.79 8.77 -7.55
N GLY A 40 3.68 9.51 -6.87
CA GLY A 40 4.58 10.44 -7.55
C GLY A 40 5.54 9.79 -8.55
N ILE A 41 6.02 8.57 -8.25
CA ILE A 41 6.83 7.79 -9.21
C ILE A 41 6.00 7.39 -10.43
N CYS A 42 4.78 6.89 -10.20
CA CYS A 42 3.86 6.53 -11.29
C CYS A 42 3.51 7.73 -12.15
N GLU A 43 3.13 8.86 -11.56
CA GLU A 43 2.78 10.10 -12.28
C GLU A 43 3.95 10.63 -13.13
N ASN A 44 5.18 10.59 -12.59
CA ASN A 44 6.36 11.00 -13.36
C ASN A 44 6.62 10.07 -14.55
N PHE A 45 6.41 8.77 -14.35
CA PHE A 45 6.53 7.77 -15.41
C PHE A 45 5.46 7.96 -16.50
N GLU A 46 4.21 8.15 -16.11
CA GLU A 46 3.10 8.43 -17.03
C GLU A 46 3.36 9.70 -17.86
N LYS A 47 3.91 10.75 -17.25
CA LYS A 47 4.31 11.97 -17.95
C LYS A 47 5.46 11.73 -18.93
N LYS A 48 6.45 10.89 -18.56
CA LYS A 48 7.61 10.58 -19.41
C LYS A 48 7.19 9.80 -20.67
N TYR A 49 6.27 8.84 -20.52
CA TYR A 49 5.89 7.92 -21.60
C TYR A 49 4.54 8.24 -22.27
N GLY A 50 3.75 9.16 -21.72
CA GLY A 50 2.44 9.54 -22.25
C GLY A 50 1.37 8.45 -22.16
N ILE A 51 1.59 7.41 -21.35
CA ILE A 51 0.71 6.25 -21.20
C ILE A 51 0.32 6.14 -19.73
N ASN A 52 -0.96 5.91 -19.45
CA ASN A 52 -1.44 5.68 -18.09
C ASN A 52 -0.87 4.35 -17.53
N SER A 53 -0.56 4.32 -16.23
CA SER A 53 0.06 3.17 -15.57
C SER A 53 -0.73 1.87 -15.69
N GLY A 54 -2.06 1.91 -15.76
CA GLY A 54 -2.88 0.71 -15.94
C GLY A 54 -2.67 0.04 -17.29
N LEU A 55 -2.71 0.83 -18.38
CA LEU A 55 -2.47 0.34 -19.73
C LEU A 55 -1.01 -0.10 -19.94
N PHE A 56 -0.07 0.60 -19.29
CA PHE A 56 1.33 0.21 -19.32
C PHE A 56 1.55 -1.13 -18.61
N MET A 57 0.91 -1.34 -17.46
CA MET A 57 1.00 -2.60 -16.69
C MET A 57 0.56 -3.79 -17.52
N GLU A 58 -0.59 -3.70 -18.18
CA GLU A 58 -1.12 -4.78 -19.03
C GLU A 58 -0.13 -5.16 -20.14
N ARG A 59 0.46 -4.16 -20.79
CA ARG A 59 1.42 -4.38 -21.87
C ARG A 59 2.77 -4.91 -21.37
N PHE A 60 3.21 -4.46 -20.19
CA PHE A 60 4.43 -4.93 -19.54
C PHE A 60 4.30 -6.40 -19.11
N GLU A 61 3.20 -6.77 -18.45
CA GLU A 61 2.93 -8.16 -18.04
C GLU A 61 2.71 -9.09 -19.23
N ALA A 62 2.21 -8.57 -20.36
CA ALA A 62 2.10 -9.32 -21.62
C ALA A 62 3.43 -9.49 -22.37
N GLY A 63 4.55 -8.94 -21.86
CA GLY A 63 5.86 -8.97 -22.51
C GLY A 63 5.92 -8.16 -23.81
N LYS A 64 4.99 -7.22 -24.00
CA LYS A 64 4.87 -6.39 -25.22
C LYS A 64 5.65 -5.08 -25.13
N ILE A 65 6.34 -4.85 -24.02
CA ILE A 65 7.18 -3.68 -23.77
C ILE A 65 8.60 -4.18 -23.49
N GLY A 66 9.60 -3.45 -24.00
CA GLY A 66 11.02 -3.76 -23.84
C GLY A 66 11.53 -3.61 -22.41
N ASP A 67 12.84 -3.62 -22.25
CA ASP A 67 13.58 -3.65 -20.98
C ASP A 67 14.28 -2.31 -20.66
N GLU A 68 13.62 -1.18 -20.97
CA GLU A 68 14.22 0.12 -20.70
C GLU A 68 14.50 0.36 -19.20
N ASP A 69 15.62 1.03 -18.94
CA ASP A 69 16.00 1.48 -17.61
C ASP A 69 14.87 2.30 -16.95
N GLY A 70 14.48 1.87 -15.76
CA GLY A 70 13.40 2.48 -14.96
C GLY A 70 12.03 1.79 -15.07
N PHE A 71 11.84 0.83 -15.98
CA PHE A 71 10.59 0.05 -16.02
C PHE A 71 10.42 -0.83 -14.78
N PHE A 72 11.49 -1.47 -14.31
CA PHE A 72 11.46 -2.24 -13.07
C PHE A 72 11.17 -1.38 -11.84
N ASP A 73 11.74 -0.18 -11.77
CA ASP A 73 11.50 0.76 -10.67
C ASP A 73 10.04 1.25 -10.65
N TRP A 74 9.51 1.60 -11.83
CA TRP A 74 8.10 1.95 -11.97
C TRP A 74 7.19 0.77 -11.63
N TYR A 75 7.49 -0.43 -12.10
CA TYR A 75 6.69 -1.63 -11.83
C TYR A 75 6.65 -1.92 -10.33
N ALA A 76 7.80 -1.85 -9.66
CA ALA A 76 7.89 -1.98 -8.21
C ALA A 76 7.08 -0.89 -7.49
N ALA A 77 7.11 0.36 -7.98
CA ALA A 77 6.31 1.44 -7.44
C ALA A 77 4.80 1.21 -7.63
N LYS A 78 4.37 0.76 -8.81
CA LYS A 78 2.95 0.49 -9.10
C LYS A 78 2.41 -0.63 -8.24
N ARG A 79 3.14 -1.75 -8.11
CA ARG A 79 2.80 -2.85 -7.20
C ARG A 79 2.77 -2.40 -5.74
N GLY A 80 3.75 -1.57 -5.34
CA GLY A 80 3.79 -0.95 -4.02
C GLY A 80 2.55 -0.11 -3.76
N LEU A 81 2.16 0.74 -4.69
CA LEU A 81 0.97 1.60 -4.60
C LEU A 81 -0.29 0.77 -4.34
N ASP A 82 -0.48 -0.31 -5.11
CA ASP A 82 -1.65 -1.20 -4.97
C ASP A 82 -1.68 -1.89 -3.60
N ILE A 83 -0.54 -2.40 -3.13
CA ILE A 83 -0.42 -3.04 -1.82
C ILE A 83 -0.75 -2.05 -0.69
N TRP A 84 -0.19 -0.84 -0.74
CA TRP A 84 -0.38 0.13 0.33
C TRP A 84 -1.77 0.76 0.32
N ASN A 85 -2.39 0.94 -0.85
CA ASN A 85 -3.81 1.33 -0.93
C ASN A 85 -4.70 0.28 -0.28
N LYS A 86 -4.56 -1.00 -0.65
CA LYS A 86 -5.33 -2.09 -0.02
C LYS A 86 -5.10 -2.16 1.49
N ARG A 87 -3.86 -1.96 1.94
CA ARG A 87 -3.54 -1.94 3.38
C ARG A 87 -4.21 -0.76 4.09
N LEU A 88 -4.23 0.43 3.47
CA LEU A 88 -4.90 1.60 4.02
C LEU A 88 -6.42 1.39 4.12
N GLU A 89 -7.03 0.76 3.11
CA GLU A 89 -8.46 0.39 3.14
C GLU A 89 -8.76 -0.55 4.30
N ILE A 90 -7.93 -1.59 4.51
CA ILE A 90 -8.08 -2.52 5.63
C ILE A 90 -7.96 -1.79 6.96
N ILE A 91 -6.95 -0.93 7.14
CA ILE A 91 -6.76 -0.16 8.40
C ILE A 91 -7.99 0.70 8.69
N ARG A 92 -8.57 1.35 7.68
CA ARG A 92 -9.75 2.21 7.84
C ARG A 92 -11.06 1.45 8.06
N ALA A 93 -11.10 0.18 7.71
CA ALA A 93 -12.25 -0.69 7.93
C ALA A 93 -12.27 -1.29 9.34
N ILE A 94 -11.20 -1.11 10.12
CA ILE A 94 -11.09 -1.57 11.50
C ILE A 94 -11.70 -0.51 12.42
N ASP A 95 -12.71 -0.92 13.18
CA ASP A 95 -13.35 -0.15 14.24
C ASP A 95 -13.11 -0.91 15.55
N ILE A 96 -12.41 -0.28 16.50
CA ILE A 96 -11.98 -0.88 17.78
C ILE A 96 -12.31 0.10 18.90
#